data_AF-A0A1C7MGQ0-F1
#
_entry.id   AF-A0A1C7MGQ0-F1
#
_cell.length_a   1.000
_cell.length_b   1.000
_cell.length_c   1.000
_cell.angle_alpha   90.00
_cell.angle_beta   90.00
_cell.angle_gamma   90.00
#
_symmetry.space_group_name_H-M   'P 1'
#
loop_
_entity.id
_entity.type
_entity.pdbx_description
1 polymer ?
#
loop_
_entity_poly.entity_id
_entity_poly.type
_entity_poly.pdbx_seq_one_letter_code
_entity_poly.pdbx_strand_id
1 'polypeptide(L)'
;MTVPLRYSDACTELPASRPVGFPHIINVQGFDEETDKKDLRAADGIATLLYNWKPEALRALLDLNRPRFEFKHKGSYYLTMIIARHGMVVSFGFYDSDVECRTQMIYRISVTGEWIPLSGMFEGLNADGRTRPKIVESFGTEFAKDILYNRKWEEREGIKIEAWWTKMSDEEEYGEIDEIQHDMYGLPHGWQNMTDNQIKAKLEEK
;
A
#
# COMPACT_ATOMS: atom_id res chain seq x y z
N MET A 1 -15.61 22.54 9.88
CA MET A 1 -16.57 21.76 9.06
C MET A 1 -15.75 20.79 8.23
N THR A 2 -16.10 19.51 8.18
CA THR A 2 -15.41 18.55 7.30
C THR A 2 -16.00 18.65 5.90
N VAL A 3 -15.14 18.70 4.89
CA VAL A 3 -15.54 18.70 3.48
C VAL A 3 -15.41 17.26 2.96
N PRO A 4 -16.33 16.78 2.11
CA PRO A 4 -16.19 15.44 1.52
C PRO A 4 -14.92 15.37 0.66
N LEU A 5 -14.16 14.29 0.84
CA LEU A 5 -12.99 13.99 0.03
C LEU A 5 -13.37 13.95 -1.45
N ARG A 6 -12.55 14.56 -2.31
CA ARG A 6 -12.77 14.56 -3.76
C ARG A 6 -11.92 13.48 -4.40
N TYR A 7 -12.57 12.46 -4.93
CA TYR A 7 -11.93 11.43 -5.73
C TYR A 7 -11.81 11.87 -7.19
N SER A 8 -10.80 11.36 -7.87
CA SER A 8 -10.50 11.60 -9.28
C SER A 8 -10.78 10.34 -10.11
N ASP A 9 -11.43 10.52 -11.26
CA ASP A 9 -11.62 9.46 -12.27
C ASP A 9 -10.44 9.34 -13.26
N ALA A 10 -9.29 9.96 -12.96
CA ALA A 10 -8.13 9.93 -13.84
C ALA A 10 -7.55 8.51 -14.03
N CYS A 11 -7.69 7.63 -13.03
CA CYS A 11 -7.28 6.23 -13.11
C CYS A 11 -8.52 5.35 -13.37
N THR A 12 -8.62 4.80 -14.58
CA THR A 12 -9.76 3.95 -14.97
C THR A 12 -9.83 2.65 -14.19
N GLU A 13 -8.70 2.16 -13.67
CA GLU A 13 -8.65 0.97 -12.81
C GLU A 13 -9.22 1.23 -11.41
N LEU A 14 -9.31 2.50 -10.98
CA LEU A 14 -9.77 2.94 -9.67
C LEU A 14 -10.84 4.06 -9.79
N PRO A 15 -12.06 3.73 -10.25
CA PRO A 15 -13.11 4.73 -10.45
C PRO A 15 -13.52 5.40 -9.12
N ALA A 16 -13.85 6.69 -9.17
CA ALA A 16 -14.21 7.51 -8.01
C ALA A 16 -15.49 7.04 -7.29
N SER A 17 -16.31 6.21 -7.95
CA SER A 17 -17.56 5.68 -7.41
C SER A 17 -17.41 4.44 -6.53
N ARG A 18 -16.18 3.98 -6.26
CA ARG A 18 -15.99 2.77 -5.43
C ARG A 18 -16.41 3.03 -3.97
N PRO A 19 -16.77 1.96 -3.23
CA PRO A 19 -17.05 2.08 -1.80
C PRO A 19 -15.80 2.50 -1.02
N VAL A 20 -16.00 3.16 0.12
CA VAL A 20 -14.93 3.43 1.08
C VAL A 20 -14.26 2.12 1.51
N GLY A 21 -12.93 2.11 1.58
CA GLY A 21 -12.12 0.91 1.87
C GLY A 21 -11.44 0.33 0.63
N PHE A 22 -11.94 0.65 -0.56
CA PHE A 22 -11.20 0.44 -1.81
C PHE A 22 -10.25 1.61 -2.05
N PRO A 23 -9.10 1.39 -2.72
CA PRO A 23 -8.22 2.49 -3.10
C PRO A 23 -8.89 3.40 -4.14
N HIS A 24 -8.79 4.70 -3.93
CA HIS A 24 -9.14 5.75 -4.88
C HIS A 24 -7.95 6.65 -5.19
N ILE A 25 -8.02 7.38 -6.30
CA ILE A 25 -7.11 8.51 -6.54
C ILE A 25 -7.73 9.76 -5.94
N ILE A 26 -7.02 10.43 -5.03
CA ILE A 26 -7.45 11.70 -4.46
C ILE A 26 -7.17 12.82 -5.46
N ASN A 27 -8.15 13.68 -5.67
CA ASN A 27 -7.93 14.95 -6.35
C ASN A 27 -7.16 15.89 -5.42
N VAL A 28 -5.86 15.99 -5.66
CA VAL A 28 -4.93 16.81 -4.85
C VAL A 28 -5.10 18.32 -5.04
N GLN A 29 -5.86 18.76 -6.05
CA GLN A 29 -6.13 20.18 -6.25
C GLN A 29 -7.10 20.69 -5.19
N GLY A 30 -6.58 21.47 -4.25
CA GLY A 30 -7.36 22.04 -3.16
C GLY A 30 -7.61 21.07 -2.00
N PHE A 31 -6.82 20.00 -1.89
CA PHE A 31 -6.78 19.15 -0.70
C PHE A 31 -6.31 19.97 0.51
N ASP A 32 -7.07 19.92 1.59
CA ASP A 32 -6.77 20.53 2.88
C ASP A 32 -6.71 19.46 3.97
N GLU A 33 -5.53 19.23 4.53
CA GLU A 33 -5.29 18.12 5.46
C GLU A 33 -6.14 18.17 6.74
N GLU A 34 -6.61 19.35 7.14
CA GLU A 34 -7.36 19.54 8.37
C GLU A 34 -8.86 19.27 8.17
N THR A 35 -9.37 19.56 6.97
CA THR A 35 -10.80 19.50 6.65
C THR A 35 -11.18 18.30 5.77
N ASP A 36 -10.27 17.83 4.92
CA ASP A 36 -10.43 16.72 3.97
C ASP A 36 -9.90 15.38 4.53
N LYS A 37 -10.25 15.07 5.78
CA LYS A 37 -9.87 13.79 6.43
C LYS A 37 -11.01 12.80 6.57
N LYS A 38 -12.24 13.25 6.33
CA LYS A 38 -13.40 12.37 6.40
C LYS A 38 -13.32 11.39 5.23
N ASP A 39 -13.37 10.10 5.55
CA ASP A 39 -13.32 8.99 4.59
C ASP A 39 -11.98 8.80 3.85
N LEU A 40 -10.94 9.58 4.17
CA LEU A 40 -9.57 9.31 3.73
C LEU A 40 -9.07 8.00 4.37
N ARG A 41 -8.49 7.12 3.55
CA ARG A 41 -7.89 5.86 3.99
C ARG A 41 -6.43 5.76 3.55
N ALA A 42 -5.67 4.88 4.19
CA ALA A 42 -4.30 4.58 3.80
C ALA A 42 -4.18 4.17 2.32
N ALA A 43 -5.12 3.33 1.87
CA ALA A 43 -5.19 2.83 0.51
C ALA A 43 -5.27 3.97 -0.52
N ASP A 44 -6.03 5.04 -0.22
CA ASP A 44 -6.17 6.19 -1.11
C ASP A 44 -4.87 6.99 -1.21
N GLY A 45 -4.21 7.24 -0.07
CA GLY A 45 -2.92 7.94 -0.03
C GLY A 45 -1.84 7.19 -0.82
N ILE A 46 -1.72 5.88 -0.59
CA ILE A 46 -0.76 5.02 -1.29
C ILE A 46 -1.07 4.94 -2.79
N ALA A 47 -2.34 4.77 -3.16
CA ALA A 47 -2.74 4.73 -4.57
C ALA A 47 -2.42 6.05 -5.27
N THR A 48 -2.74 7.18 -4.63
CA THR A 48 -2.47 8.53 -5.15
C THR A 48 -0.97 8.80 -5.29
N LEU A 49 -0.15 8.38 -4.31
CA LEU A 49 1.31 8.46 -4.36
C LEU A 49 1.86 7.76 -5.59
N LEU A 50 1.54 6.47 -5.74
CA LEU A 50 2.09 5.65 -6.82
C LEU A 50 1.56 6.12 -8.18
N TYR A 51 0.28 6.50 -8.28
CA TYR A 51 -0.29 7.02 -9.51
C TYR A 51 0.43 8.29 -10.00
N ASN A 52 0.64 9.25 -9.10
CA ASN A 52 1.28 10.52 -9.47
C ASN A 52 2.79 10.39 -9.73
N TRP A 53 3.47 9.44 -9.08
CA TRP A 53 4.90 9.19 -9.31
C TRP A 53 5.14 8.33 -10.56
N LYS A 54 4.55 7.13 -10.60
CA LYS A 54 4.73 6.14 -11.65
C LYS A 54 3.52 5.19 -11.73
N PRO A 55 2.55 5.42 -12.64
CA PRO A 55 1.34 4.60 -12.76
C PRO A 55 1.59 3.09 -12.87
N GLU A 56 2.69 2.65 -13.48
CA GLU A 56 3.06 1.23 -13.57
C GLU A 56 3.34 0.63 -12.17
N ALA A 57 3.89 1.41 -11.25
CA ALA A 57 4.11 0.95 -9.87
C ALA A 57 2.78 0.75 -9.14
N LEU A 58 1.77 1.60 -9.38
CA LEU A 58 0.42 1.39 -8.85
C LEU A 58 -0.18 0.08 -9.40
N ARG A 59 -0.08 -0.13 -10.72
CA ARG A 59 -0.58 -1.37 -11.35
C ARG A 59 0.10 -2.60 -10.75
N ALA A 60 1.41 -2.57 -10.55
CA ALA A 60 2.16 -3.67 -9.94
C ALA A 60 1.78 -3.92 -8.47
N LEU A 61 1.49 -2.87 -7.70
CA LEU A 61 0.98 -3.00 -6.34
C LEU A 61 -0.39 -3.70 -6.32
N LEU A 62 -1.30 -3.34 -7.22
CA LEU A 62 -2.67 -3.85 -7.26
C LEU A 62 -2.79 -5.25 -7.92
N ASP A 63 -1.85 -5.63 -8.77
CA ASP A 63 -1.85 -6.92 -9.46
C ASP A 63 -1.48 -8.06 -8.50
N LEU A 64 -2.48 -8.77 -8.00
CA LEU A 64 -2.31 -9.93 -7.12
C LEU A 64 -1.69 -11.15 -7.82
N ASN A 65 -1.55 -11.14 -9.15
CA ASN A 65 -0.76 -12.17 -9.84
C ASN A 65 0.74 -11.96 -9.63
N ARG A 66 1.17 -10.72 -9.33
CA ARG A 66 2.54 -10.44 -8.90
C ARG A 66 2.66 -10.78 -7.41
N PRO A 67 3.54 -11.68 -6.99
CA PRO A 67 3.68 -12.08 -5.60
C PRO A 67 4.18 -10.96 -4.70
N ARG A 68 5.10 -10.13 -5.20
CA ARG A 68 5.78 -9.11 -4.39
C ARG A 68 5.81 -7.75 -5.09
N PHE A 69 5.65 -6.71 -4.28
CA PHE A 69 5.89 -5.31 -4.63
C PHE A 69 6.59 -4.62 -3.46
N GLU A 70 7.50 -3.71 -3.73
CA GLU A 70 8.11 -2.86 -2.72
C GLU A 70 8.42 -1.48 -3.31
N PHE A 71 8.15 -0.45 -2.51
CA PHE A 71 8.40 0.95 -2.78
C PHE A 71 9.14 1.55 -1.59
N LYS A 72 10.15 2.35 -1.89
CA LYS A 72 10.94 3.10 -0.90
C LYS A 72 11.00 4.57 -1.30
N HIS A 73 10.71 5.43 -0.33
CA HIS A 73 10.95 6.86 -0.43
C HIS A 73 11.94 7.25 0.67
N LYS A 74 13.17 7.51 0.27
CA LYS A 74 14.30 7.85 1.15
C LYS A 74 14.45 9.36 1.21
N GLY A 75 14.20 9.93 2.38
CA GLY A 75 14.52 11.34 2.66
C GLY A 75 15.98 11.51 3.03
N SER A 76 16.47 12.75 2.97
CA SER A 76 17.89 13.07 3.13
C SER A 76 18.45 12.86 4.54
N TYR A 77 17.62 12.75 5.60
CA TYR A 77 18.19 12.77 6.95
C TYR A 77 17.69 11.79 8.03
N TYR A 78 16.50 11.18 8.03
CA TYR A 78 16.15 10.30 9.18
C TYR A 78 15.21 9.11 8.95
N LEU A 79 14.21 9.19 8.07
CA LEU A 79 13.23 8.09 7.92
C LEU A 79 13.02 7.73 6.46
N THR A 80 13.10 6.43 6.17
CA THR A 80 12.63 5.86 4.91
C THR A 80 11.17 5.47 5.07
N MET A 81 10.33 5.97 4.17
CA MET A 81 8.98 5.44 4.00
C MET A 81 9.05 4.19 3.13
N ILE A 82 8.52 3.07 3.63
CA ILE A 82 8.46 1.80 2.89
C ILE A 82 7.00 1.40 2.73
N ILE A 83 6.64 0.95 1.54
CA ILE A 83 5.37 0.31 1.23
C ILE A 83 5.72 -1.02 0.54
N ALA A 84 5.33 -2.14 1.13
CA ALA A 84 5.60 -3.47 0.59
C ALA A 84 4.32 -4.29 0.56
N ARG A 85 4.17 -5.13 -0.46
CA ARG A 85 3.13 -6.16 -0.55
C ARG A 85 3.76 -7.52 -0.80
N HIS A 86 3.32 -8.51 -0.03
CA HIS A 86 3.62 -9.92 -0.25
C HIS A 86 2.30 -10.69 -0.29
N GLY A 87 1.97 -11.28 -1.44
CA GLY A 87 0.67 -11.87 -1.71
C GLY A 87 -0.45 -10.85 -1.46
N MET A 88 -1.39 -11.17 -0.57
CA MET A 88 -2.49 -10.27 -0.20
C MET A 88 -2.15 -9.30 0.94
N VAL A 89 -0.97 -9.40 1.57
CA VAL A 89 -0.62 -8.60 2.75
C VAL A 89 0.19 -7.38 2.32
N VAL A 90 -0.27 -6.20 2.70
CA VAL A 90 0.44 -4.92 2.51
C VAL A 90 0.94 -4.46 3.86
N SER A 91 2.23 -4.17 3.95
CA SER A 91 2.85 -3.52 5.09
C SER A 91 3.43 -2.19 4.67
N PHE A 92 3.19 -1.13 5.43
CA PHE A 92 3.75 0.19 5.15
C PHE A 92 4.08 0.94 6.42
N GLY A 93 4.94 1.94 6.33
CA GLY A 93 5.30 2.77 7.47
C GLY A 93 6.69 3.40 7.33
N PHE A 94 7.31 3.71 8.47
CA PHE A 94 8.56 4.46 8.54
C PHE A 94 9.65 3.67 9.26
N TYR A 95 10.83 3.68 8.67
CA TYR A 95 11.99 2.92 9.09
C TYR A 95 13.21 3.83 9.25
N ASP A 96 13.99 3.59 10.28
CA ASP A 96 15.32 4.18 10.44
C ASP A 96 16.30 3.41 9.57
N SER A 97 16.97 4.12 8.65
CA SER A 97 18.06 3.58 7.82
C SER A 97 17.72 2.26 7.09
N ASP A 98 16.47 2.05 6.69
CA ASP A 98 15.92 0.81 6.10
C ASP A 98 15.93 -0.43 7.04
N VAL A 99 16.35 -0.31 8.29
CA VAL A 99 16.60 -1.45 9.20
C VAL A 99 15.64 -1.49 10.37
N GLU A 100 15.46 -0.37 11.09
CA GLU A 100 14.69 -0.35 12.33
C GLU A 100 13.29 0.21 12.08
N CYS A 101 12.28 -0.66 12.19
CA CYS A 101 10.89 -0.25 12.05
C CYS A 101 10.46 0.64 13.22
N ARG A 102 10.22 1.93 12.96
CA ARG A 102 9.65 2.87 13.93
C ARG A 102 8.14 2.74 14.01
N THR A 103 7.52 2.56 12.85
CA THR A 103 6.07 2.43 12.72
C THR A 103 5.76 1.56 11.52
N GLN A 104 4.89 0.58 11.69
CA GLN A 104 4.39 -0.27 10.61
C GLN A 104 2.91 -0.52 10.80
N MET A 105 2.16 -0.41 9.70
CA MET A 105 0.77 -0.82 9.61
C MET A 105 0.65 -1.95 8.61
N ILE A 106 -0.21 -2.92 8.91
CA ILE A 106 -0.42 -4.12 8.12
C ILE A 106 -1.90 -4.17 7.73
N TYR A 107 -2.12 -4.28 6.43
CA TYR A 107 -3.42 -4.40 5.79
C TYR A 107 -3.44 -5.67 4.95
N ARG A 108 -4.64 -6.13 4.61
CA ARG A 108 -4.87 -7.14 3.58
C ARG A 108 -5.62 -6.52 2.41
N ILE A 109 -5.20 -6.79 1.19
CA ILE A 109 -6.01 -6.58 -0.02
C ILE A 109 -6.88 -7.81 -0.19
N SER A 110 -8.19 -7.66 -0.08
CA SER A 110 -9.15 -8.72 -0.42
C SER A 110 -9.09 -9.06 -1.91
N VAL A 111 -9.53 -10.26 -2.28
CA VAL A 111 -9.70 -10.65 -3.70
C VAL A 111 -10.61 -9.69 -4.47
N THR A 112 -11.45 -8.93 -3.78
CA THR A 112 -12.32 -7.90 -4.37
C THR A 112 -11.57 -6.59 -4.65
N GLY A 113 -10.40 -6.39 -4.04
CA GLY A 113 -9.61 -5.14 -4.08
C GLY A 113 -9.81 -4.22 -2.87
N GLU A 114 -10.68 -4.57 -1.92
CA GLU A 114 -10.85 -3.82 -0.66
C GLU A 114 -9.61 -3.97 0.24
N TRP A 115 -9.16 -2.87 0.86
CA TRP A 115 -8.07 -2.88 1.83
C TRP A 115 -8.61 -2.94 3.26
N ILE A 116 -8.24 -4.00 3.97
CA ILE A 116 -8.74 -4.31 5.30
C ILE A 116 -7.60 -4.14 6.32
N PRO A 117 -7.71 -3.22 7.30
CA PRO A 117 -6.69 -3.07 8.34
C PRO A 117 -6.62 -4.32 9.23
N LEU A 118 -5.41 -4.82 9.50
CA LEU A 118 -5.18 -5.99 10.34
C LEU A 118 -4.56 -5.61 11.69
N SER A 119 -3.31 -5.16 11.66
CA SER A 119 -2.51 -4.89 12.85
C SER A 119 -1.48 -3.79 12.58
N GLY A 120 -0.76 -3.39 13.62
CA GLY A 120 0.31 -2.42 13.48
C GLY A 120 1.22 -2.40 14.70
N MET A 121 2.46 -2.02 14.46
CA MET A 121 3.52 -1.84 15.43
C MET A 121 3.90 -0.37 15.47
N PHE A 122 4.07 0.14 16.68
CA PHE A 122 4.52 1.49 16.95
C PHE A 122 5.56 1.42 18.06
N GLU A 123 6.75 1.94 17.79
CA GLU A 123 7.78 2.05 18.80
C GLU A 123 7.27 2.87 20.00
N GLY A 124 7.55 2.38 21.22
CA GLY A 124 7.16 3.04 22.47
C GLY A 124 5.69 2.93 22.86
N LEU A 125 4.79 2.41 22.00
CA LEU A 125 3.36 2.24 22.29
C LEU A 125 2.96 0.77 22.42
N ASN A 126 3.19 -0.04 21.38
CA ASN A 126 2.78 -1.46 21.33
C ASN A 126 3.87 -2.27 20.60
N ALA A 127 4.99 -2.50 21.28
CA ALA A 127 6.10 -3.29 20.75
C ALA A 127 5.73 -4.78 20.51
N ASP A 128 4.58 -5.24 21.03
CA ASP A 128 4.06 -6.59 20.80
C ASP A 128 3.25 -6.75 19.50
N GLY A 129 3.04 -5.66 18.75
CA GLY A 129 2.36 -5.66 17.45
C GLY A 129 0.84 -5.86 17.49
N ARG A 130 0.19 -5.79 18.66
CA ARG A 130 -1.24 -6.13 18.84
C ARG A 130 -2.17 -4.92 18.82
N THR A 131 -1.89 -3.94 17.96
CA THR A 131 -2.75 -2.76 17.81
C THR A 131 -4.06 -3.13 17.11
N ARG A 132 -5.21 -2.73 17.68
CA ARG A 132 -6.55 -3.03 17.14
C ARG A 132 -6.78 -2.38 15.76
N PRO A 133 -7.53 -3.00 14.82
CA PRO A 133 -7.75 -2.48 13.46
C PRO A 133 -8.21 -1.02 13.39
N LYS A 134 -9.11 -0.59 14.28
CA LYS A 134 -9.59 0.80 14.30
C LYS A 134 -8.47 1.82 14.57
N ILE A 135 -7.49 1.46 15.40
CA ILE A 135 -6.34 2.32 15.69
C ILE A 135 -5.39 2.32 14.49
N VAL A 136 -5.19 1.15 13.87
CA VAL A 136 -4.39 1.00 12.63
C VAL A 136 -4.96 1.88 11.51
N GLU A 137 -6.28 1.98 11.38
CA GLU A 137 -6.93 2.84 10.39
C GLU A 137 -6.69 4.33 10.66
N SER A 138 -6.77 4.77 11.92
CA SER A 138 -6.45 6.16 12.28
C SER A 138 -5.01 6.52 11.90
N PHE A 139 -4.04 5.63 12.16
CA PHE A 139 -2.66 5.85 11.75
C PHE A 139 -2.48 5.79 10.23
N GLY A 140 -3.18 4.87 9.57
CA GLY A 140 -3.23 4.81 8.12
C GLY A 140 -3.75 6.10 7.48
N THR A 141 -4.73 6.75 8.14
CA THR A 141 -5.24 8.06 7.73
C THR A 141 -4.18 9.15 7.86
N GLU A 142 -3.46 9.20 8.99
CA GLU A 142 -2.35 10.18 9.17
C GLU A 142 -1.19 9.92 8.20
N PHE A 143 -0.90 8.66 7.89
CA PHE A 143 0.07 8.28 6.87
C PHE A 143 -0.35 8.77 5.47
N ALA A 144 -1.62 8.59 5.10
CA ALA A 144 -2.16 9.12 3.85
C ALA A 144 -2.12 10.64 3.80
N LYS A 145 -2.41 11.33 4.91
CA LYS A 145 -2.26 12.79 5.01
C LYS A 145 -0.84 13.24 4.75
N ASP A 146 0.15 12.64 5.41
CA ASP A 146 1.57 12.99 5.23
C ASP A 146 2.00 12.84 3.76
N ILE A 147 1.54 11.77 3.10
CA ILE A 147 1.77 11.55 1.67
C ILE A 147 1.22 12.71 0.82
N LEU A 148 -0.06 13.04 1.01
CA LEU A 148 -0.78 14.00 0.19
C LEU A 148 -0.30 15.43 0.44
N TYR A 149 -0.17 15.81 1.71
CA TYR A 149 0.26 17.15 2.12
C TYR A 149 1.68 17.45 1.65
N ASN A 150 2.62 16.53 1.87
CA ASN A 150 4.02 16.72 1.48
C ASN A 150 4.31 16.36 0.02
N ARG A 151 3.31 15.85 -0.71
CA ARG A 151 3.44 15.41 -2.11
C ARG A 151 4.62 14.47 -2.31
N LYS A 152 4.64 13.36 -1.57
CA LYS A 152 5.77 12.40 -1.56
C LYS A 152 6.04 11.71 -2.91
N TRP A 153 5.29 12.02 -3.97
CA TRP A 153 5.56 11.60 -5.34
C TRP A 153 6.51 12.53 -6.10
N GLU A 154 6.75 13.75 -5.59
CA GLU A 154 7.65 14.71 -6.23
C GLU A 154 9.11 14.40 -5.87
N GLU A 155 9.95 14.19 -6.89
CA GLU A 155 11.40 14.10 -6.70
C GLU A 155 11.96 15.49 -6.34
N ARG A 156 12.78 15.53 -5.29
CA ARG A 156 13.46 16.75 -4.80
C ARG A 156 14.90 16.42 -4.47
N GLU A 157 15.74 17.44 -4.37
CA GLU A 157 17.14 17.25 -3.97
C GLU A 157 17.23 16.51 -2.63
N GLY A 158 18.03 15.44 -2.61
CA GLY A 158 18.18 14.58 -1.43
C GLY A 158 17.03 13.59 -1.19
N ILE A 159 16.04 13.52 -2.08
CA ILE A 159 15.00 12.46 -2.06
C ILE A 159 15.35 11.42 -3.11
N LYS A 160 15.30 10.14 -2.73
CA LYS A 160 15.39 9.01 -3.66
C LYS A 160 14.13 8.16 -3.57
N ILE A 161 13.45 7.97 -4.70
CA ILE A 161 12.27 7.11 -4.80
C ILE A 161 12.64 5.88 -5.64
N GLU A 162 12.35 4.70 -5.12
CA GLU A 162 12.64 3.42 -5.76
C GLU A 162 11.42 2.50 -5.63
N ALA A 163 11.17 1.68 -6.65
CA ALA A 163 10.19 0.60 -6.55
C ALA A 163 10.62 -0.59 -7.38
N TRP A 164 10.27 -1.78 -6.91
CA TRP A 164 10.48 -3.05 -7.59
C TRP A 164 9.34 -4.01 -7.30
N TRP A 165 9.17 -4.97 -8.20
CA TRP A 165 8.13 -5.97 -8.10
C TRP A 165 8.55 -7.22 -8.85
N THR A 166 7.96 -8.35 -8.48
CA THR A 166 8.20 -9.63 -9.17
C THR A 166 7.78 -9.51 -10.63
N LYS A 167 8.64 -9.99 -11.52
CA LYS A 167 8.34 -10.13 -12.94
C LYS A 167 7.40 -11.29 -13.18
N MET A 168 6.53 -11.16 -14.18
CA MET A 168 5.68 -12.24 -14.68
C MET A 168 6.47 -13.09 -15.68
N SER A 169 6.07 -14.35 -15.86
CA SER A 169 6.80 -15.31 -16.70
C SER A 169 6.87 -14.95 -18.18
N ASP A 170 6.04 -14.00 -18.63
CA ASP A 170 6.01 -13.46 -19.99
C ASP A 170 6.81 -12.15 -20.14
N GLU A 171 7.38 -11.61 -19.06
CA GLU A 171 8.18 -10.39 -19.09
C GLU A 171 9.66 -10.65 -19.36
N GLU A 172 10.30 -9.71 -20.06
CA GLU A 172 11.76 -9.69 -20.17
C GLU A 172 12.38 -9.57 -18.76
N GLU A 173 13.52 -10.24 -18.57
CA GLU A 173 14.26 -10.32 -17.28
C GLU A 173 13.62 -11.21 -16.20
N TYR A 174 12.52 -11.92 -16.48
CA TYR A 174 12.02 -12.97 -15.59
C TYR A 174 13.12 -14.00 -15.30
N GLY A 175 13.38 -14.27 -14.02
CA GLY A 175 14.44 -15.18 -13.61
C GLY A 175 14.13 -16.00 -12.36
N GLU A 176 15.14 -16.71 -11.89
CA GLU A 176 15.06 -17.63 -10.74
C GLU A 176 14.52 -16.95 -9.47
N ILE A 177 14.89 -15.69 -9.24
CA ILE A 177 14.40 -14.93 -8.08
C ILE A 177 12.88 -14.69 -8.16
N ASP A 178 12.35 -14.46 -9.36
CA ASP A 178 10.92 -14.25 -9.55
C ASP A 178 10.13 -15.54 -9.33
N GLU A 179 10.64 -16.67 -9.84
CA GLU A 179 10.07 -17.99 -9.61
C GLU A 179 10.00 -18.33 -8.11
N ILE A 180 11.09 -18.09 -7.38
CA ILE A 180 11.12 -18.28 -5.92
C ILE A 180 10.08 -17.37 -5.23
N GLN A 181 9.90 -16.14 -5.68
CA GLN A 181 8.90 -15.23 -5.11
C GLN A 181 7.47 -15.68 -5.42
N HIS A 182 7.22 -16.23 -6.61
CA HIS A 182 5.95 -16.88 -6.96
C HIS A 182 5.66 -18.07 -6.05
N ASP A 183 6.66 -18.88 -5.76
CA ASP A 183 6.50 -19.99 -4.84
C ASP A 183 6.32 -19.53 -3.39
N MET A 184 7.01 -18.49 -2.93
CA MET A 184 6.91 -18.06 -1.53
C MET A 184 5.65 -17.25 -1.24
N TYR A 185 5.29 -16.31 -2.11
CA TYR A 185 4.26 -15.30 -1.84
C TYR A 185 3.08 -15.34 -2.82
N GLY A 186 3.17 -16.14 -3.88
CA GLY A 186 2.13 -16.24 -4.90
C GLY A 186 0.85 -16.85 -4.33
N LEU A 187 -0.28 -16.39 -4.88
CA LEU A 187 -1.57 -16.93 -4.51
C LEU A 187 -1.78 -18.34 -5.11
N PRO A 188 -2.60 -19.18 -4.47
CA PRO A 188 -2.93 -20.51 -5.00
C PRO A 188 -3.47 -20.44 -6.44
N HIS A 189 -3.19 -21.48 -7.23
CA HIS A 189 -3.74 -21.56 -8.59
C HIS A 189 -5.28 -21.48 -8.56
N GLY A 190 -5.85 -20.64 -9.44
CA GLY A 190 -7.30 -20.41 -9.52
C GLY A 190 -7.87 -19.52 -8.40
N TRP A 191 -7.04 -18.78 -7.67
CA TRP A 191 -7.45 -17.87 -6.59
C TRP A 191 -8.53 -16.87 -7.01
N GLN A 192 -8.61 -16.51 -8.29
CA GLN A 192 -9.60 -15.57 -8.83
C GLN A 192 -11.05 -16.04 -8.61
N ASN A 193 -11.25 -17.35 -8.41
CA ASN A 193 -12.56 -17.95 -8.12
C ASN A 193 -12.74 -18.30 -6.63
N MET A 194 -11.85 -17.80 -5.76
CA MET A 194 -11.85 -18.07 -4.33
C MET A 194 -12.20 -16.82 -3.54
N THR A 195 -12.77 -17.02 -2.36
CA THR A 195 -12.92 -15.99 -1.32
C THR A 195 -11.62 -15.81 -0.55
N ASP A 196 -11.46 -14.67 0.15
CA ASP A 196 -10.36 -14.43 1.09
C ASP A 196 -10.12 -15.60 2.06
N ASN A 197 -11.21 -16.18 2.59
CA ASN A 197 -11.13 -17.29 3.55
C ASN A 197 -10.62 -18.59 2.91
N GLN A 198 -11.02 -18.88 1.67
CA GLN A 198 -10.55 -20.05 0.94
C GLN A 198 -9.06 -19.92 0.59
N ILE A 199 -8.61 -18.74 0.19
CA ILE A 199 -7.18 -18.48 -0.05
C ILE A 199 -6.40 -18.65 1.24
N LYS A 200 -6.86 -18.04 2.35
CA LYS A 200 -6.21 -18.17 3.65
C LYS A 200 -6.05 -19.63 4.07
N ALA A 201 -7.12 -20.43 3.97
CA ALA A 201 -7.07 -21.85 4.31
C ALA A 201 -6.02 -22.61 3.48
N LYS A 202 -5.95 -22.35 2.16
CA LYS A 202 -4.95 -22.96 1.29
C LYS A 202 -3.51 -22.53 1.57
N LEU A 203 -3.30 -21.28 1.99
CA LEU A 203 -1.97 -20.79 2.35
C LEU A 203 -1.48 -21.38 3.68
N GLU A 204 -2.38 -21.77 4.58
CA GLU A 204 -2.05 -22.44 5.85
C GLU A 204 -1.72 -23.94 5.67
N GLU A 205 -2.06 -24.54 4.52
CA GLU A 205 -1.73 -25.93 4.15
C GLU A 205 -0.34 -26.09 3.50
N LYS A 206 0.30 -24.98 3.14
CA LYS A 206 1.59 -24.93 2.44
C LYS A 206 2.77 -24.90 3.41
#